data_AF-A0A1Q4E0R9-F1
#
_entry.id   AF-A0A1Q4E0R9-F1
#
_cell.length_a   1.000
_cell.length_b   1.000
_cell.length_c   1.000
_cell.angle_alpha   90.00
_cell.angle_beta   90.00
_cell.angle_gamma   90.00
#
_symmetry.space_group_name_H-M   'P 1'
#
loop_
_entity.id
_entity.type
_entity.pdbx_description
1 polymer ?
#
loop_
_entity_poly.entity_id
_entity_poly.type
_entity_poly.pdbx_seq_one_letter_code
_entity_poly.pdbx_strand_id
1 'polypeptide(L)' 'MSWTGNPSTTDAGGRFAAAQVANAESNDLQNMRAARVVAGRSADAADCAEMLAMLGLDAGVDRMPVG' A
#
# COMPACT_ATOMS: atom_id res chain seq x y z
N MET A 1 27.73 9.07 26.45
CA MET A 1 26.63 8.12 26.22
C MET A 1 26.83 7.54 24.83
N SER A 2 27.30 6.29 24.71
CA SER A 2 27.59 5.63 23.43
C SER A 2 26.41 4.75 23.04
N TRP A 3 25.68 5.11 21.98
CA TRP A 3 24.73 4.22 21.35
C TRP A 3 25.44 3.40 20.28
N THR A 4 26.19 2.38 20.72
CA THR A 4 26.72 1.35 19.83
C THR A 4 25.73 0.21 19.74
N GLY A 5 24.67 0.42 18.95
CA GLY A 5 23.90 -0.67 18.38
C GLY A 5 24.34 -0.82 16.94
N ASN A 6 25.22 -1.77 16.65
CA ASN A 6 25.41 -2.23 15.28
C ASN A 6 24.47 -3.43 15.11
N PRO A 7 23.22 -3.25 14.67
CA PRO A 7 22.38 -4.39 14.34
C PRO A 7 23.04 -5.08 13.15
N SER A 8 23.37 -6.37 13.30
CA SER A 8 23.72 -7.24 12.18
C SER A 8 22.73 -6.97 11.05
N THR A 9 23.20 -6.38 9.95
CA THR A 9 22.36 -5.89 8.84
C THR A 9 21.47 -6.98 8.26
N THR A 10 21.87 -8.24 8.42
CA THR A 10 21.11 -9.45 8.10
C THR A 10 19.81 -9.59 8.91
N ASP A 11 19.85 -9.37 10.24
CA ASP A 11 18.65 -9.45 11.10
C ASP A 11 17.73 -8.25 10.90
N ALA A 12 18.32 -7.08 10.64
CA ALA A 12 17.57 -5.88 10.31
C ALA A 12 16.83 -6.05 8.97
N GLY A 13 17.51 -6.52 7.92
CA GLY A 13 16.93 -6.74 6.60
C GLY A 13 15.75 -7.72 6.62
N GLY A 14 15.86 -8.82 7.38
CA GLY A 14 14.75 -9.78 7.55
C GLY A 14 13.52 -9.18 8.23
N ARG A 15 13.71 -8.37 9.28
CA ARG A 15 12.60 -7.68 9.96
C ARG A 15 11.97 -6.59 9.10
N PHE A 16 12.76 -5.84 8.34
CA PHE A 16 12.26 -4.86 7.38
C PHE A 16 11.47 -5.54 6.26
N ALA A 17 11.97 -6.65 5.70
CA ALA A 17 11.24 -7.42 4.69
C ALA A 17 9.88 -7.93 5.21
N ALA A 18 9.85 -8.51 6.42
CA ALA A 18 8.60 -8.95 7.05
C ALA A 18 7.63 -7.77 7.30
N ALA A 19 8.14 -6.61 7.74
CA ALA A 19 7.33 -5.41 7.92
C ALA A 19 6.78 -4.87 6.59
N GLN A 20 7.55 -4.95 5.50
CA GLN A 20 7.09 -4.55 4.17
C GLN A 20 5.97 -5.45 3.65
N VAL A 21 6.07 -6.78 3.85
CA VAL A 21 5.00 -7.71 3.48
C VAL A 21 3.73 -7.44 4.28
N ALA A 22 3.83 -7.29 5.61
CA ALA A 22 2.68 -6.95 6.45
C ALA A 22 2.06 -5.59 6.08
N ASN A 23 2.90 -4.62 5.70
CA ASN A 23 2.43 -3.33 5.22
C ASN A 23 1.71 -3.44 3.87
N ALA A 24 2.21 -4.25 2.94
CA ALA A 24 1.56 -4.49 1.65
C ALA A 24 0.15 -5.09 1.83
N GLU A 25 0.00 -6.11 2.66
CA GLU A 25 -1.30 -6.72 2.96
C GLU A 25 -2.28 -5.73 3.60
N SER A 26 -1.82 -4.93 4.57
CA SER A 26 -2.64 -3.89 5.18
C SER A 26 -3.02 -2.80 4.17
N ASN A 27 -2.10 -2.43 3.28
CA ASN A 27 -2.33 -1.44 2.25
C ASN A 27 -3.40 -1.92 1.26
N ASP A 28 -3.38 -3.18 0.84
CA ASP A 28 -4.40 -3.79 -0.01
C ASP A 28 -5.79 -3.74 0.62
N LEU A 29 -5.90 -4.09 1.91
CA LEU A 29 -7.15 -4.01 2.64
C LEU A 29 -7.68 -2.58 2.72
N GLN A 30 -6.81 -1.59 2.94
CA GLN A 30 -7.19 -0.19 2.98
C GLN A 30 -7.61 0.32 1.61
N ASN A 31 -6.93 -0.07 0.54
CA ASN A 31 -7.25 0.30 -0.83
C ASN A 31 -8.61 -0.25 -1.27
N MET A 32 -8.92 -1.50 -0.92
CA MET A 32 -10.27 -2.05 -1.15
C MET A 32 -11.36 -1.27 -0.41
N ARG A 33 -11.09 -0.82 0.83
CA ARG A 33 -12.04 -0.01 1.59
C ARG A 33 -12.20 1.38 0.97
N ALA A 34 -11.11 2.01 0.57
CA ALA A 34 -11.14 3.32 -0.09
C ALA A 34 -11.93 3.26 -1.40
N ALA A 35 -11.71 2.24 -2.23
CA ALA A 35 -12.44 2.06 -3.47
C ALA A 35 -13.97 1.94 -3.26
N ARG A 36 -14.40 1.24 -2.21
CA ARG A 36 -15.82 1.15 -1.83
C ARG A 36 -16.39 2.49 -1.38
N VAL A 37 -15.61 3.28 -0.64
CA VAL A 37 -16.04 4.61 -0.20
C VAL A 37 -16.20 5.55 -1.40
N VAL A 38 -15.25 5.53 -2.33
CA VAL A 38 -15.32 6.31 -3.57
C VAL A 38 -16.56 5.92 -4.37
N ALA A 39 -16.78 4.62 -4.60
CA ALA A 39 -17.95 4.13 -5.34
C ALA A 39 -19.29 4.53 -4.68
N GLY A 40 -19.36 4.57 -3.35
CA GLY A 40 -20.56 5.00 -2.63
C GLY A 40 -20.79 6.52 -2.59
N ARG A 41 -19.78 7.32 -2.96
CA ARG A 41 -19.81 8.79 -2.88
C ARG A 41 -19.71 9.49 -4.24
N SER A 42 -19.39 8.74 -5.29
CA SER A 42 -19.30 9.25 -6.66
C SER A 42 -20.68 9.60 -7.22
N ALA A 43 -20.73 10.62 -8.07
CA ALA A 43 -21.98 11.05 -8.70
C ALA A 43 -22.43 10.07 -9.80
N ASP A 44 -21.47 9.49 -10.53
CA ASP A 44 -21.69 8.50 -11.57
C ASP A 44 -20.47 7.57 -11.75
N ALA A 45 -20.55 6.66 -12.73
CA ALA A 45 -19.50 5.69 -12.99
C ALA A 45 -18.21 6.30 -13.57
N ALA A 46 -18.31 7.41 -14.30
CA ALA A 46 -17.14 8.08 -14.89
C ALA A 46 -16.38 8.85 -13.81
N ASP A 47 -17.10 9.59 -12.95
CA ASP A 47 -16.56 10.27 -11.78
C ASP A 47 -15.88 9.29 -10.81
N CYS A 48 -16.51 8.13 -10.57
CA CYS A 48 -15.90 7.05 -9.79
C CYS A 48 -14.58 6.56 -10.39
N ALA A 49 -14.56 6.30 -11.71
CA ALA A 49 -13.36 5.82 -12.39
C ALA A 49 -12.22 6.85 -12.33
N GLU A 50 -12.53 8.14 -12.52
CA GLU A 50 -11.56 9.23 -12.42
C GLU A 50 -10.96 9.32 -11.01
N MET A 51 -11.81 9.31 -9.98
CA MET A 51 -11.35 9.34 -8.59
C MET A 51 -10.51 8.12 -8.21
N LEU A 52 -10.87 6.92 -8.66
CA LEU A 52 -10.08 5.72 -8.42
C LEU A 52 -8.70 5.81 -9.09
N ALA A 53 -8.62 6.33 -10.31
CA ALA A 53 -7.36 6.52 -11.01
C ALA A 53 -6.46 7.56 -10.31
N MET A 54 -7.03 8.67 -9.85
CA MET A 54 -6.28 9.70 -9.10
C MET A 54 -5.68 9.16 -7.78
N LEU A 55 -6.35 8.18 -7.18
CA LEU A 55 -5.91 7.54 -5.93
C LEU A 55 -5.01 6.32 -6.17
N GLY A 56 -4.76 5.93 -7.43
CA GLY A 56 -4.04 4.70 -7.77
C GLY A 56 -4.74 3.43 -7.27
N LEU A 57 -6.07 3.47 -7.21
CA LEU A 57 -6.96 2.39 -6.78
C LEU A 57 -7.61 1.66 -7.96
N ASP A 58 -7.32 2.07 -9.20
CA ASP A 58 -7.82 1.38 -10.36
C ASP A 58 -7.12 0.01 -10.50
N ALA A 59 -7.91 -1.01 -10.83
CA ALA A 59 -7.43 -2.39 -10.94
C ALA A 59 -6.45 -2.60 -12.12
N GLY A 60 -6.18 -1.56 -12.92
CA GLY A 60 -5.33 -1.58 -14.11
C GLY A 60 -3.92 -1.04 -13.89
N VAL A 61 -3.68 -0.27 -12.82
CA VAL A 61 -2.33 0.06 -12.36
C VAL A 61 -1.77 -1.19 -11.70
N ASP A 62 -1.19 -2.04 -12.54
CA ASP A 62 -0.28 -3.12 -12.16
C ASP A 62 0.69 -2.57 -11.12
N ARG A 63 0.44 -2.86 -9.84
CA ARG A 63 1.41 -2.61 -8.78
C ARG A 63 2.55 -3.57 -9.04
N MET A 64 3.50 -3.11 -9.84
CA MET A 64 4.76 -3.81 -10.07
C MET A 64 5.28 -4.33 -8.73
N PRO A 65 5.39 -5.66 -8.56
CA PRO A 65 5.92 -6.22 -7.34
C PRO A 65 7.37 -5.76 -7.25
N VAL A 66 7.70 -5.01 -6.19
CA VAL A 66 9.08 -4.68 -5.85
C VAL A 66 9.80 -5.98 -5.48
N GLY A 67 10.45 -6.59 -6.47
CA GLY A 67 11.38 -7.71 -6.33
C GLY A 67 12.78 -7.27 -5.95
#